data_AF-A0A183S880-F1
#
_entry.id   AF-A0A183S880-F1
#
_cell.length_a   1.000
_cell.length_b   1.000
_cell.length_c   1.000
_cell.angle_alpha   90.00
_cell.angle_beta   90.00
_cell.angle_gamma   90.00
#
_symmetry.space_group_name_H-M   'P 1'
#
loop_
_entity.id
_entity.type
_entity.pdbx_description
1 polymer ?
#
loop_
_entity_poly.entity_id
_entity_poly.type
_entity_poly.pdbx_seq_one_letter_code
_entity_poly.pdbx_strand_id
1 'polypeptide(L)'
;MTFGAGGHSRALLEVCPDITIFCLDRDPQAMTFAAELSASFKGKVFPVLGKFSDSESLLTRSGCPKGGVDGVVMDLGASSMQFDIPDRGFGLSRDSLLDMRMSASSKSNEPTAADVVNCLTAAQLAHIFKAYGEERFARRIANAIVEHRSALGPIRRTGQLADLIASVVSAVTSSPKSGMKAEADNPQLPCPPPMHVATRVFQALRIFVNDELNELCCGLEIAHTFLKAGGRVAVISFHSLEDRLVKWAFTNSLSSSAAGGLASRLASTSNEAVGSARFQRLLNQLQPQSEVIVNSPTPPPLKTAFWSQVNVRSCLDNCGLTTHQPLSPLTYPIG
;
A
#
# COMPACT_ATOMS: atom_id res chain seq x y z
N MET A 1 -1.31 12.66 2.10
CA MET A 1 -2.23 11.68 1.48
C MET A 1 -2.29 10.38 2.25
N THR A 2 -1.23 10.00 2.97
CA THR A 2 -1.18 8.85 3.88
C THR A 2 -0.69 9.29 5.25
N PHE A 3 -1.60 9.78 6.09
CA PHE A 3 -1.22 10.36 7.37
C PHE A 3 -0.56 9.35 8.32
N GLY A 4 -1.08 8.12 8.38
CA GLY A 4 -0.61 7.07 9.29
C GLY A 4 -0.60 7.54 10.74
N ALA A 5 0.56 7.45 11.40
CA ALA A 5 0.76 7.93 12.76
C ALA A 5 1.18 9.41 12.85
N GLY A 6 1.32 10.12 11.71
CA GLY A 6 1.62 11.55 11.65
C GLY A 6 3.11 11.93 11.72
N GLY A 7 4.05 11.00 11.50
CA GLY A 7 5.50 11.27 11.56
C GLY A 7 5.94 12.40 10.63
N HIS A 8 5.62 12.30 9.33
CA HIS A 8 5.92 13.34 8.34
C HIS A 8 5.21 14.67 8.67
N SER A 9 3.95 14.61 9.10
CA SER A 9 3.18 15.81 9.45
C SER A 9 3.78 16.55 10.65
N ARG A 10 4.23 15.85 11.69
CA ARG A 10 4.92 16.45 12.84
C ARG A 10 6.23 17.12 12.41
N ALA A 11 7.06 16.41 11.66
CA ALA A 11 8.32 16.97 11.16
C ALA A 11 8.11 18.23 10.30
N LEU A 12 7.05 18.26 9.47
CA LEU A 12 6.70 19.45 8.69
C LEU A 12 6.23 20.62 9.57
N LEU A 13 5.42 20.36 10.61
CA LEU A 13 4.96 21.39 11.56
C LEU A 13 6.11 21.97 12.40
N GLU A 14 7.12 21.15 12.72
CA GLU A 14 8.31 21.59 13.46
C GLU A 14 9.21 22.50 12.63
N VAL A 15 9.41 22.18 11.35
CA VAL A 15 10.29 22.95 10.45
C VAL A 15 9.58 24.16 9.84
N CYS A 16 8.28 24.05 9.58
CA CYS A 16 7.46 25.10 8.97
C CYS A 16 6.26 25.41 9.88
N PRO A 17 6.42 26.24 10.93
CA PRO A 17 5.37 26.46 11.92
C PRO A 17 4.04 26.91 11.32
N ASP A 18 4.05 27.69 10.24
CA ASP A 18 2.85 28.26 9.60
C ASP A 18 2.20 27.36 8.54
N ILE A 19 2.71 26.14 8.34
CA ILE A 19 2.13 25.21 7.38
C ILE A 19 0.72 24.79 7.81
N THR A 20 -0.16 24.66 6.83
CA THR A 20 -1.46 24.01 6.98
C THR A 20 -1.43 22.63 6.33
N ILE A 21 -1.91 21.60 7.03
CA ILE A 21 -1.83 20.21 6.61
C ILE A 21 -3.23 19.58 6.60
N PHE A 22 -3.60 19.04 5.44
CA PHE A 22 -4.73 18.14 5.27
C PHE A 22 -4.25 16.68 5.41
N CYS A 23 -4.67 16.02 6.48
CA CYS A 23 -4.23 14.68 6.86
C CYS A 23 -5.23 13.64 6.35
N LEU A 24 -5.08 13.25 5.07
CA LEU A 24 -5.86 12.17 4.47
C LEU A 24 -5.32 10.80 4.94
N ASP A 25 -6.23 9.92 5.37
CA ASP A 25 -5.96 8.49 5.52
C ASP A 25 -7.26 7.69 5.39
N ARG A 26 -7.17 6.45 4.93
CA ARG A 26 -8.33 5.54 4.85
C ARG A 26 -8.56 4.79 6.17
N ASP A 27 -7.56 4.71 7.04
CA ASP A 27 -7.63 4.02 8.32
C ASP A 27 -8.29 4.94 9.38
N PRO A 28 -9.44 4.57 9.95
CA PRO A 28 -10.09 5.34 11.01
C PRO A 28 -9.20 5.55 12.24
N GLN A 29 -8.28 4.62 12.52
CA GLN A 29 -7.37 4.77 13.65
C GLN A 29 -6.38 5.92 13.43
N ALA A 30 -5.98 6.18 12.20
CA ALA A 30 -5.12 7.32 11.85
C ALA A 30 -5.79 8.66 12.20
N MET A 31 -7.13 8.72 12.18
CA MET A 31 -7.89 9.91 12.58
C MET A 31 -7.79 10.21 14.07
N THR A 32 -7.52 9.21 14.91
CA THR A 32 -7.29 9.43 16.35
C THR A 32 -6.00 10.24 16.54
N PHE A 33 -4.92 9.81 15.90
CA PHE A 33 -3.64 10.53 15.92
C PHE A 33 -3.73 11.90 15.23
N ALA A 34 -4.54 12.02 14.17
CA ALA A 34 -4.74 13.28 13.47
C ALA A 34 -5.51 14.30 14.34
N ALA A 35 -6.50 13.83 15.12
CA ALA A 35 -7.24 14.65 16.06
C ALA A 35 -6.36 15.15 17.21
N GLU A 36 -5.50 14.28 17.78
CA GLU A 36 -4.51 14.67 18.79
C GLU A 36 -3.53 15.73 18.27
N LEU A 37 -3.04 15.54 17.03
CA LEU A 37 -2.16 16.51 16.39
C LEU A 37 -2.89 17.84 16.13
N SER A 38 -4.14 17.79 15.69
CA SER A 38 -4.99 18.98 15.49
C SER A 38 -5.26 19.75 16.78
N ALA A 39 -5.46 19.05 17.90
CA ALA A 39 -5.59 19.70 19.20
C ALA A 39 -4.31 20.44 19.63
N SER A 40 -3.15 19.90 19.26
CA SER A 40 -1.83 20.47 19.55
C SER A 40 -1.48 21.65 18.64
N PHE A 41 -1.97 21.64 17.40
CA PHE A 41 -1.73 22.65 16.37
C PHE A 41 -3.05 23.24 15.84
N LYS A 42 -3.73 24.01 16.70
CA LYS A 42 -5.07 24.56 16.42
C LYS A 42 -5.10 25.36 15.12
N GLY A 43 -6.04 25.00 14.25
CA GLY A 43 -6.27 25.68 12.96
C GLY A 43 -5.27 25.34 11.85
N LYS A 44 -4.31 24.43 12.09
CA LYS A 44 -3.28 24.06 11.11
C LYS A 44 -3.41 22.63 10.59
N VAL A 45 -4.06 21.74 11.33
CA VAL A 45 -4.17 20.32 10.96
C VAL A 45 -5.63 19.94 10.79
N PHE A 46 -5.96 19.43 9.61
CA PHE A 46 -7.31 19.06 9.20
C PHE A 46 -7.36 17.56 8.89
N PRO A 47 -7.91 16.73 9.80
CA PRO A 47 -8.09 15.29 9.56
C PRO A 47 -9.10 15.05 8.43
N VAL A 48 -8.78 14.14 7.52
CA VAL A 48 -9.65 13.75 6.40
C VAL A 48 -9.69 12.23 6.30
N LEU A 49 -10.83 11.62 6.63
CA LEU A 49 -11.01 10.16 6.54
C LEU A 49 -11.51 9.77 5.14
N GLY A 50 -10.74 8.98 4.42
CA GLY A 50 -11.17 8.39 3.14
C GLY A 50 -10.04 7.86 2.29
N LYS A 51 -10.42 7.22 1.19
CA LYS A 51 -9.50 6.70 0.18
C LYS A 51 -9.02 7.80 -0.76
N PHE A 52 -8.07 7.48 -1.64
CA PHE A 52 -7.61 8.43 -2.65
C PHE A 52 -8.70 8.67 -3.70
N SER A 53 -9.45 7.63 -4.09
CA SER A 53 -10.60 7.74 -4.98
C SER A 53 -11.71 8.69 -4.47
N ASP A 54 -11.89 8.79 -3.15
CA ASP A 54 -12.88 9.69 -2.53
C ASP A 54 -12.34 11.12 -2.29
N SER A 55 -11.01 11.29 -2.40
CA SER A 55 -10.30 12.40 -1.78
C SER A 55 -10.59 13.76 -2.43
N GLU A 56 -10.93 13.84 -3.71
CA GLU A 56 -11.31 15.12 -4.34
C GLU A 56 -12.47 15.78 -3.60
N SER A 57 -13.51 15.00 -3.35
CA SER A 57 -14.72 15.48 -2.69
C SER A 57 -14.46 15.80 -1.22
N LEU A 58 -13.66 14.99 -0.55
CA LEU A 58 -13.31 15.14 0.87
C LEU A 58 -12.44 16.37 1.12
N LEU A 59 -11.39 16.56 0.31
CA LEU A 59 -10.50 17.72 0.40
C LEU A 59 -11.26 19.01 0.10
N THR A 60 -12.11 19.02 -0.93
CA THR A 60 -12.95 20.18 -1.26
C THR A 60 -13.88 20.55 -0.09
N ARG A 61 -14.57 19.57 0.51
CA ARG A 61 -15.43 19.79 1.69
C ARG A 61 -14.65 20.27 2.92
N SER A 62 -13.39 19.87 3.04
CA SER A 62 -12.51 20.28 4.13
C SER A 62 -11.94 21.70 3.94
N GLY A 63 -12.28 22.37 2.83
CA GLY A 63 -11.79 23.72 2.53
C GLY A 63 -10.43 23.76 1.84
N CYS A 64 -9.93 22.62 1.34
CA CYS A 64 -8.67 22.57 0.59
C CYS A 64 -8.89 23.15 -0.82
N PRO A 65 -8.17 24.21 -1.21
CA PRO A 65 -8.32 24.83 -2.53
C PRO A 65 -7.67 23.97 -3.63
N LYS A 66 -8.41 23.70 -4.71
CA LYS A 66 -7.83 23.11 -5.93
C LYS A 66 -6.77 24.05 -6.51
N GLY A 67 -5.64 23.51 -6.93
CA GLY A 67 -4.49 24.28 -7.39
C GLY A 67 -3.88 25.23 -6.34
N GLY A 68 -4.16 25.05 -5.06
CA GLY A 68 -3.68 25.90 -3.96
C GLY A 68 -2.73 25.21 -2.98
N VAL A 69 -2.43 23.93 -3.17
CA VAL A 69 -1.55 23.17 -2.28
C VAL A 69 -0.08 23.30 -2.70
N ASP A 70 0.80 23.65 -1.77
CA ASP A 70 2.24 23.78 -2.01
C ASP A 70 2.95 22.44 -2.20
N GLY A 71 2.48 21.41 -1.50
CA GLY A 71 3.14 20.12 -1.42
C GLY A 71 2.19 18.97 -1.14
N VAL A 72 2.45 17.82 -1.76
CA VAL A 72 1.75 16.56 -1.50
C VAL A 72 2.76 15.50 -1.09
N VAL A 73 2.51 14.84 0.04
CA VAL A 73 3.30 13.68 0.50
C VAL A 73 2.45 12.42 0.46
N MET A 74 3.00 11.38 -0.17
CA MET A 74 2.44 10.03 -0.24
C MET A 74 3.50 9.04 0.24
N ASP A 75 3.38 8.58 1.48
CA ASP A 75 4.14 7.46 2.03
C ASP A 75 3.30 6.18 1.87
N LEU A 76 3.63 5.34 0.89
CA LEU A 76 2.77 4.26 0.42
C LEU A 76 2.82 3.01 1.31
N GLY A 77 2.00 2.01 1.01
CA GLY A 77 1.95 0.78 1.79
C GLY A 77 1.24 0.90 3.14
N ALA A 78 1.46 -0.11 3.98
CA ALA A 78 0.83 -0.21 5.30
C ALA A 78 1.67 0.48 6.37
N SER A 79 1.01 1.16 7.31
CA SER A 79 1.66 1.88 8.40
C SER A 79 2.12 0.93 9.51
N SER A 80 3.12 1.32 10.30
CA SER A 80 3.63 0.51 11.41
C SER A 80 2.53 0.14 12.40
N MET A 81 1.64 1.08 12.72
CA MET A 81 0.45 0.85 13.57
C MET A 81 -0.44 -0.30 13.06
N GLN A 82 -0.50 -0.57 11.75
CA GLN A 82 -1.25 -1.70 11.20
C GLN A 82 -0.53 -3.03 11.39
N PHE A 83 0.80 -3.05 11.36
CA PHE A 83 1.61 -4.22 11.66
C PHE A 83 1.69 -4.51 13.17
N ASP A 84 1.65 -3.46 14.00
CA ASP A 84 1.78 -3.56 15.45
C ASP A 84 0.52 -4.12 16.13
N ILE A 85 -0.64 -4.00 15.48
CA ILE A 85 -1.93 -4.52 15.99
C ILE A 85 -2.17 -5.91 15.38
N PRO A 86 -2.01 -7.00 16.15
CA PRO A 86 -2.04 -8.35 15.60
C PRO A 86 -3.35 -8.65 14.87
N ASP A 87 -4.49 -8.25 15.43
CA ASP A 87 -5.84 -8.53 14.91
C ASP A 87 -6.11 -7.97 13.50
N ARG A 88 -5.25 -7.07 13.00
CA ARG A 88 -5.34 -6.51 11.64
C ARG A 88 -4.82 -7.47 10.56
N GLY A 89 -4.03 -8.48 10.93
CA GLY A 89 -3.61 -9.53 9.99
C GLY A 89 -2.48 -9.16 9.02
N PHE A 90 -1.74 -8.06 9.25
CA PHE A 90 -0.65 -7.63 8.37
C PHE A 90 0.69 -8.31 8.70
N GLY A 91 0.92 -8.67 9.96
CA GLY A 91 2.17 -9.26 10.42
C GLY A 91 2.27 -10.77 10.20
N LEU A 92 3.47 -11.23 9.83
CA LEU A 92 3.83 -12.66 9.79
C LEU A 92 4.50 -13.14 11.09
N SER A 93 4.92 -12.23 11.96
CA SER A 93 5.64 -12.54 13.19
C SER A 93 4.74 -13.05 14.32
N ARG A 94 3.44 -12.76 14.25
CA ARG A 94 2.43 -13.17 15.24
C ARG A 94 1.20 -13.68 14.50
N ASP A 95 0.69 -14.82 14.93
CA ASP A 95 -0.54 -15.39 14.37
C ASP A 95 -1.76 -14.54 14.72
N SER A 96 -2.63 -14.30 13.75
CA SER A 96 -3.85 -13.51 13.90
C SER A 96 -4.87 -13.80 12.81
N LEU A 97 -6.02 -13.12 12.82
CA LEU A 97 -7.01 -13.23 11.76
C LEU A 97 -6.45 -12.75 10.43
N LEU A 98 -6.75 -13.47 9.35
CA LEU A 98 -6.35 -13.12 8.00
C LEU A 98 -7.27 -12.02 7.43
N ASP A 99 -7.14 -10.79 7.93
CA ASP A 99 -7.96 -9.64 7.53
C ASP A 99 -7.27 -8.79 6.44
N MET A 100 -6.17 -8.12 6.78
CA MET A 100 -5.37 -7.24 5.90
C MET A 100 -6.08 -5.99 5.35
N ARG A 101 -7.28 -5.63 5.81
CA ARG A 101 -7.92 -4.37 5.39
C ARG A 101 -7.32 -3.16 6.11
N MET A 102 -6.94 -2.14 5.34
CA MET A 102 -6.45 -0.86 5.86
C MET A 102 -7.59 -0.02 6.44
N SER A 103 -8.81 -0.13 5.90
CA SER A 103 -9.96 0.67 6.33
C SER A 103 -10.57 0.21 7.67
N ALA A 104 -10.27 -1.02 8.13
CA ALA A 104 -10.61 -1.65 9.42
C ALA A 104 -12.00 -1.36 10.04
N SER A 105 -12.94 -0.83 9.27
CA SER A 105 -14.26 -0.50 9.74
C SER A 105 -15.06 -1.79 9.77
N SER A 106 -15.55 -2.17 10.95
CA SER A 106 -16.46 -3.32 11.11
C SER A 106 -17.73 -3.22 10.24
N LYS A 107 -17.97 -2.06 9.62
CA LYS A 107 -19.09 -1.77 8.72
C LYS A 107 -18.70 -1.81 7.23
N SER A 108 -17.46 -2.09 6.87
CA SER A 108 -17.08 -2.17 5.47
C SER A 108 -17.50 -3.52 4.86
N ASN A 109 -18.21 -3.47 3.74
CA ASN A 109 -18.49 -4.65 2.90
C ASN A 109 -17.24 -5.05 2.09
N GLU A 110 -16.04 -4.65 2.50
CA GLU A 110 -14.80 -4.97 1.80
C GLU A 110 -14.35 -6.38 2.18
N PRO A 111 -13.98 -7.21 1.19
CA PRO A 111 -13.54 -8.58 1.45
C PRO A 111 -12.24 -8.59 2.24
N THR A 112 -12.15 -9.47 3.21
CA THR A 112 -10.91 -9.77 3.93
C THR A 112 -9.97 -10.62 3.08
N ALA A 113 -8.69 -10.70 3.45
CA ALA A 113 -7.77 -11.65 2.84
C ALA A 113 -8.25 -13.11 3.03
N ALA A 114 -8.94 -13.43 4.13
CA ALA A 114 -9.59 -14.72 4.34
C ALA A 114 -10.68 -14.99 3.28
N ASP A 115 -11.51 -14.00 2.95
CA ASP A 115 -12.54 -14.14 1.91
C ASP A 115 -11.89 -14.41 0.55
N VAL A 116 -10.82 -13.68 0.23
CA VAL A 116 -10.06 -13.86 -1.02
C VAL A 116 -9.54 -15.29 -1.13
N VAL A 117 -8.83 -15.81 -0.13
CA VAL A 117 -8.23 -17.15 -0.19
C VAL A 117 -9.26 -18.28 -0.10
N ASN A 118 -10.43 -18.04 0.47
CA ASN A 118 -11.46 -19.07 0.63
C ASN A 118 -12.51 -19.09 -0.50
N CYS A 119 -12.70 -17.98 -1.21
CA CYS A 119 -13.74 -17.89 -2.25
C CYS A 119 -13.19 -17.94 -3.68
N LEU A 120 -12.00 -17.37 -3.94
CA LEU A 120 -11.48 -17.33 -5.31
C LEU A 120 -10.99 -18.70 -5.80
N THR A 121 -11.04 -18.92 -7.11
CA THR A 121 -10.49 -20.12 -7.75
C THR A 121 -8.96 -20.12 -7.75
N ALA A 122 -8.34 -21.29 -7.91
CA ALA A 122 -6.89 -21.41 -7.99
C ALA A 122 -6.28 -20.54 -9.11
N ALA A 123 -6.95 -20.43 -10.26
CA ALA A 123 -6.49 -19.61 -11.37
C ALA A 123 -6.51 -18.10 -11.02
N GLN A 124 -7.54 -17.64 -10.32
CA GLN A 124 -7.65 -16.26 -9.86
C GLN A 124 -6.58 -15.95 -8.78
N LEU A 125 -6.41 -16.83 -7.80
CA LEU A 125 -5.38 -16.69 -6.76
C LEU A 125 -3.97 -16.67 -7.36
N ALA A 126 -3.67 -17.60 -8.29
CA ALA A 126 -2.38 -17.63 -8.97
C ALA A 126 -2.11 -16.34 -9.75
N HIS A 127 -3.14 -15.75 -10.36
CA HIS A 127 -3.00 -14.46 -11.04
C HIS A 127 -2.66 -13.34 -10.05
N ILE A 128 -3.37 -13.25 -8.92
CA ILE A 128 -3.11 -12.27 -7.85
C ILE A 128 -1.67 -12.40 -7.33
N PHE A 129 -1.23 -13.60 -6.96
CA PHE A 129 0.11 -13.82 -6.41
C PHE A 129 1.21 -13.51 -7.41
N LYS A 130 0.98 -13.81 -8.70
CA LYS A 130 1.94 -13.47 -9.76
C LYS A 130 2.00 -11.96 -10.00
N ALA A 131 0.85 -11.31 -10.16
CA ALA A 131 0.77 -9.91 -10.56
C ALA A 131 1.21 -8.95 -9.44
N TYR A 132 0.77 -9.19 -8.20
CA TYR A 132 1.01 -8.27 -7.09
C TYR A 132 2.14 -8.69 -6.16
N GLY A 133 2.44 -10.00 -6.10
CA GLY A 133 3.51 -10.55 -5.26
C GLY A 133 4.79 -10.87 -6.02
N GLU A 134 4.76 -10.85 -7.36
CA GLU A 134 5.84 -11.36 -8.21
C GLU A 134 6.27 -12.80 -7.78
N GLU A 135 5.30 -13.61 -7.34
CA GLU A 135 5.54 -14.93 -6.74
C GLU A 135 5.77 -16.02 -7.80
N ARG A 136 6.93 -16.67 -7.73
CA ARG A 136 7.38 -17.69 -8.69
C ARG A 136 6.55 -18.98 -8.60
N PHE A 137 6.14 -19.35 -7.39
CA PHE A 137 5.35 -20.55 -7.11
C PHE A 137 3.84 -20.29 -7.08
N ALA A 138 3.38 -19.15 -7.63
CA ALA A 138 1.99 -18.70 -7.56
C ALA A 138 0.95 -19.79 -7.88
N ARG A 139 1.14 -20.54 -8.97
CA ARG A 139 0.23 -21.65 -9.36
C ARG A 139 0.20 -22.79 -8.35
N ARG A 140 1.36 -23.18 -7.82
CA ARG A 140 1.45 -24.29 -6.84
C ARG A 140 0.83 -23.88 -5.51
N ILE A 141 1.14 -22.67 -5.04
CA ILE A 141 0.57 -22.12 -3.80
C ILE A 141 -0.95 -22.01 -3.92
N ALA A 142 -1.46 -21.46 -5.04
CA ALA A 142 -2.89 -21.32 -5.26
C ALA A 142 -3.63 -22.66 -5.28
N ASN A 143 -3.06 -23.69 -5.92
CA ASN A 143 -3.62 -25.03 -5.89
C ASN A 143 -3.65 -25.60 -4.47
N ALA A 144 -2.55 -25.44 -3.73
CA ALA A 144 -2.46 -25.94 -2.35
C ALA A 144 -3.48 -25.25 -1.42
N ILE A 145 -3.76 -23.96 -1.61
CA ILE A 145 -4.80 -23.24 -0.87
C ILE A 145 -6.17 -23.84 -1.14
N VAL A 146 -6.51 -24.10 -2.41
CA VAL A 146 -7.81 -24.67 -2.79
C VAL A 146 -7.95 -26.12 -2.28
N GLU A 147 -6.88 -26.91 -2.36
CA GLU A 147 -6.85 -28.27 -1.82
C GLU A 147 -7.00 -28.26 -0.30
N HIS A 148 -6.23 -27.41 0.40
CA HIS A 148 -6.30 -27.25 1.85
C HIS A 148 -7.72 -26.90 2.30
N ARG A 149 -8.35 -25.89 1.70
CA ARG A 149 -9.71 -25.49 2.12
C ARG A 149 -10.78 -26.54 1.82
N SER A 150 -10.55 -27.39 0.82
CA SER A 150 -11.45 -28.49 0.47
C SER A 150 -11.29 -29.68 1.42
N ALA A 151 -10.08 -29.96 1.90
CA ALA A 151 -9.77 -31.11 2.74
C ALA A 151 -9.87 -30.82 4.25
N LEU A 152 -9.42 -29.65 4.69
CA LEU A 152 -9.22 -29.30 6.11
C LEU A 152 -10.12 -28.15 6.58
N GLY A 153 -10.86 -27.52 5.66
CA GLY A 153 -11.71 -26.37 5.94
C GLY A 153 -11.02 -25.02 5.72
N PRO A 154 -11.76 -23.92 5.89
CA PRO A 154 -11.32 -22.60 5.46
C PRO A 154 -10.14 -22.05 6.27
N ILE A 155 -9.26 -21.34 5.58
CA ILE A 155 -8.06 -20.67 6.13
C ILE A 155 -8.50 -19.34 6.75
N ARG A 156 -8.35 -19.20 8.07
CA ARG A 156 -8.79 -17.99 8.80
C ARG A 156 -7.67 -17.20 9.43
N ARG A 157 -6.49 -17.81 9.55
CA ARG A 157 -5.38 -17.25 10.32
C ARG A 157 -4.12 -17.07 9.46
N THR A 158 -3.33 -16.06 9.81
CA THR A 158 -2.08 -15.73 9.12
C THR A 158 -1.08 -16.89 9.20
N GLY A 159 -0.94 -17.52 10.36
CA GLY A 159 -0.05 -18.67 10.58
C GLY A 159 -0.43 -19.88 9.72
N GLN A 160 -1.73 -20.19 9.62
CA GLN A 160 -2.22 -21.28 8.76
C GLN A 160 -1.80 -21.09 7.30
N LEU A 161 -1.97 -19.88 6.78
CA LEU A 161 -1.57 -19.55 5.41
C LEU A 161 -0.05 -19.59 5.25
N ALA A 162 0.69 -19.03 6.21
CA ALA A 162 2.14 -18.98 6.19
C ALA A 162 2.77 -20.38 6.20
N ASP A 163 2.28 -21.27 7.06
CA ASP A 163 2.74 -22.66 7.16
C ASP A 163 2.44 -23.45 5.89
N LEU A 164 1.25 -23.25 5.31
CA LEU A 164 0.90 -23.86 4.04
C LEU A 164 1.86 -23.43 2.92
N ILE A 165 2.12 -22.13 2.81
CA ILE A 165 3.07 -21.60 1.81
C ILE A 165 4.46 -22.18 2.03
N ALA A 166 4.93 -22.21 3.28
CA ALA A 166 6.24 -22.75 3.63
C ALA A 166 6.35 -24.24 3.22
N SER A 167 5.33 -25.04 3.49
CA SER A 167 5.30 -26.46 3.11
C SER A 167 5.41 -26.66 1.59
N VAL A 168 4.71 -25.82 0.80
CA VAL A 168 4.73 -25.87 -0.66
C VAL A 168 6.10 -25.50 -1.20
N VAL A 169 6.68 -24.40 -0.70
CA VAL A 169 7.98 -23.89 -1.15
C VAL A 169 9.09 -24.87 -0.80
N SER A 170 9.15 -25.35 0.44
CA SER A 170 10.14 -26.33 0.89
C SER A 170 10.09 -27.62 0.07
N ALA A 171 8.90 -28.14 -0.25
CA ALA A 171 8.77 -29.33 -1.10
C ALA A 171 9.37 -29.12 -2.51
N VAL A 172 9.37 -27.89 -3.03
CA VAL A 172 10.01 -27.57 -4.32
C VAL A 172 11.52 -27.46 -4.19
N THR A 173 12.00 -26.73 -3.19
CA THR A 173 13.42 -26.38 -3.04
C THR A 173 14.26 -27.52 -2.49
N SER A 174 13.68 -28.46 -1.75
CA SER A 174 14.36 -29.66 -1.23
C SER A 174 14.48 -30.79 -2.26
N SER A 175 13.96 -30.60 -3.48
CA SER A 175 14.10 -31.59 -4.55
C SER A 175 15.51 -31.54 -5.17
N PRO A 176 16.23 -32.68 -5.31
CA PRO A 176 17.63 -32.71 -5.79
C PRO A 176 17.83 -32.25 -7.25
N LYS A 177 16.76 -31.85 -7.96
CA LYS A 177 16.78 -31.34 -9.33
C LYS A 177 16.81 -29.81 -9.43
N SER A 178 16.60 -29.06 -8.34
CA SER A 178 16.77 -27.60 -8.34
C SER A 178 18.15 -27.26 -7.79
N GLY A 179 19.10 -26.97 -8.69
CA GLY A 179 20.49 -26.61 -8.37
C GLY A 179 20.67 -25.26 -7.65
N MET A 180 19.75 -24.85 -6.78
CA MET A 180 19.92 -23.72 -5.88
C MET A 180 20.57 -24.23 -4.59
N LYS A 181 21.89 -24.48 -4.66
CA LYS A 181 22.71 -24.42 -3.44
C LYS A 181 22.58 -23.00 -2.89
N ALA A 182 22.27 -22.89 -1.60
CA ALA A 182 22.35 -21.63 -0.89
C ALA A 182 23.76 -21.04 -1.12
N GLU A 183 23.84 -19.84 -1.69
CA GLU A 183 25.05 -19.04 -1.70
C GLU A 183 25.44 -18.76 -0.24
N ALA A 184 26.34 -19.61 0.26
CA ALA A 184 26.99 -19.45 1.55
C ALA A 184 28.38 -18.86 1.31
N ASP A 185 28.46 -17.68 0.69
CA ASP A 185 29.73 -17.00 0.43
C ASP A 185 29.58 -15.48 0.63
N ASN A 186 29.62 -15.03 1.89
CA ASN A 186 30.38 -13.85 2.37
C ASN A 186 30.09 -13.60 3.88
N PRO A 187 31.01 -13.91 4.81
CA PRO A 187 30.76 -13.81 6.26
C PRO A 187 30.79 -12.39 6.86
N GLN A 188 30.97 -11.33 6.06
CA GLN A 188 31.35 -10.00 6.59
C GLN A 188 30.29 -8.89 6.51
N LEU A 189 29.04 -9.20 6.15
CA LEU A 189 27.94 -8.25 6.32
C LEU A 189 26.83 -8.91 7.15
N PRO A 190 26.20 -8.22 8.12
CA PRO A 190 24.95 -8.69 8.70
C PRO A 190 23.90 -8.74 7.59
N CYS A 191 23.79 -9.90 6.93
CA CYS A 191 22.73 -10.17 5.98
C CYS A 191 21.41 -10.05 6.75
N PRO A 192 20.44 -9.25 6.26
CA PRO A 192 19.10 -9.26 6.81
C PRO A 192 18.61 -10.71 6.89
N PRO A 193 17.84 -11.09 7.94
CA PRO A 193 17.27 -12.43 8.00
C PRO A 193 16.53 -12.71 6.69
N PRO A 194 16.66 -13.92 6.13
CA PRO A 194 16.01 -14.26 4.87
C PRO A 194 14.52 -13.94 4.98
N MET A 195 14.04 -13.10 4.06
CA MET A 195 12.65 -12.68 4.01
C MET A 195 11.75 -13.91 4.06
N HIS A 196 10.77 -13.93 4.96
CA HIS A 196 9.89 -15.08 5.14
C HIS A 196 9.26 -15.49 3.81
N VAL A 197 9.22 -16.79 3.50
CA VAL A 197 8.77 -17.31 2.19
C VAL A 197 7.34 -16.91 1.82
N ALA A 198 6.49 -16.65 2.82
CA ALA A 198 5.12 -16.17 2.62
C ALA A 198 4.99 -14.67 2.30
N THR A 199 6.07 -13.88 2.43
CA THR A 199 6.02 -12.40 2.34
C THR A 199 5.41 -11.91 1.03
N ARG A 200 5.76 -12.55 -0.11
CA ARG A 200 5.24 -12.17 -1.43
C ARG A 200 3.74 -12.43 -1.59
N VAL A 201 3.26 -13.54 -1.03
CA VAL A 201 1.83 -13.87 -1.05
C VAL A 201 1.04 -12.92 -0.16
N PHE A 202 1.57 -12.59 1.01
CA PHE A 202 0.96 -11.64 1.94
C PHE A 202 0.92 -10.23 1.34
N GLN A 203 2.01 -9.78 0.70
CA GLN A 203 2.04 -8.54 -0.07
C GLN A 203 0.98 -8.55 -1.18
N ALA A 204 0.87 -9.64 -1.95
CA ALA A 204 -0.11 -9.74 -3.02
C ALA A 204 -1.55 -9.63 -2.52
N LEU A 205 -1.87 -10.30 -1.41
CA LEU A 205 -3.18 -10.24 -0.79
C LEU A 205 -3.46 -8.83 -0.26
N ARG A 206 -2.49 -8.20 0.41
CA ARG A 206 -2.63 -6.83 0.92
C ARG A 206 -2.95 -5.83 -0.21
N ILE A 207 -2.15 -5.86 -1.27
CA ILE A 207 -2.33 -5.01 -2.45
C ILE A 207 -3.72 -5.25 -3.07
N PHE A 208 -4.13 -6.51 -3.19
CA PHE A 208 -5.41 -6.87 -3.80
C PHE A 208 -6.61 -6.44 -2.96
N VAL A 209 -6.62 -6.75 -1.66
CA VAL A 209 -7.70 -6.43 -0.72
C VAL A 209 -7.92 -4.93 -0.61
N ASN A 210 -6.83 -4.16 -0.64
CA ASN A 210 -6.89 -2.71 -0.46
C ASN A 210 -6.95 -1.92 -1.76
N ASP A 211 -6.91 -2.59 -2.91
CA ASP A 211 -6.85 -1.94 -4.22
C ASP A 211 -5.71 -0.90 -4.34
N GLU A 212 -4.55 -1.22 -3.77
CA GLU A 212 -3.50 -0.22 -3.51
C GLU A 212 -2.99 0.48 -4.79
N LEU A 213 -2.88 -0.27 -5.90
CA LEU A 213 -2.35 0.29 -7.15
C LEU A 213 -3.34 1.18 -7.89
N ASN A 214 -4.64 0.85 -7.90
CA ASN A 214 -5.63 1.74 -8.51
C ASN A 214 -5.87 2.97 -7.65
N GLU A 215 -5.92 2.79 -6.32
CA GLU A 215 -5.97 3.91 -5.39
C GLU A 215 -4.78 4.85 -5.62
N LEU A 216 -3.55 4.32 -5.73
CA LEU A 216 -2.37 5.12 -6.06
C LEU A 216 -2.53 5.90 -7.38
N CYS A 217 -3.11 5.31 -8.42
CA CYS A 217 -3.41 6.04 -9.66
C CYS A 217 -4.33 7.24 -9.39
N CYS A 218 -5.44 7.02 -8.68
CA CYS A 218 -6.35 8.09 -8.28
C CYS A 218 -5.62 9.15 -7.42
N GLY A 219 -4.80 8.73 -6.46
CA GLY A 219 -4.07 9.63 -5.57
C GLY A 219 -3.09 10.53 -6.31
N LEU A 220 -2.41 10.02 -7.34
CA LEU A 220 -1.53 10.80 -8.20
C LEU A 220 -2.31 11.80 -9.07
N GLU A 221 -3.50 11.43 -9.57
CA GLU A 221 -4.39 12.36 -10.27
C GLU A 221 -4.90 13.47 -9.35
N ILE A 222 -5.34 13.13 -8.13
CA ILE A 222 -5.77 14.12 -7.13
C ILE A 222 -4.63 15.03 -6.70
N ALA A 223 -3.43 14.46 -6.47
CA ALA A 223 -2.25 15.26 -6.19
C ALA A 223 -2.04 16.31 -7.28
N HIS A 224 -2.17 15.93 -8.56
CA HIS A 224 -2.06 16.87 -9.66
C HIS A 224 -3.16 17.96 -9.66
N THR A 225 -4.41 17.62 -9.34
CA THR A 225 -5.53 18.58 -9.30
C THR A 225 -5.39 19.63 -8.19
N PHE A 226 -4.89 19.26 -7.01
CA PHE A 226 -4.81 20.17 -5.86
C PHE A 226 -3.51 20.96 -5.78
N LEU A 227 -2.44 20.47 -6.41
CA LEU A 227 -1.14 21.11 -6.37
C LEU A 227 -1.12 22.42 -7.15
N LYS A 228 -0.55 23.47 -6.55
CA LYS A 228 -0.32 24.74 -7.24
C LYS A 228 0.79 24.61 -8.28
N ALA A 229 0.84 25.57 -9.20
CA ALA A 229 1.97 25.68 -10.12
C ALA A 229 3.29 25.85 -9.34
N GLY A 230 4.29 25.03 -9.70
CA GLY A 230 5.55 24.96 -8.97
C GLY A 230 5.52 24.24 -7.62
N GLY A 231 4.37 23.71 -7.21
CA GLY A 231 4.27 22.84 -6.03
C GLY A 231 5.02 21.52 -6.22
N ARG A 232 5.21 20.79 -5.12
CA ARG A 232 6.00 19.55 -5.09
C ARG A 232 5.19 18.33 -4.70
N VAL A 233 5.46 17.20 -5.34
CA VAL A 233 4.96 15.89 -4.88
C VAL A 233 6.14 15.02 -4.47
N ALA A 234 6.06 14.47 -3.27
CA ALA A 234 7.01 13.50 -2.74
C ALA A 234 6.28 12.17 -2.52
N VAL A 235 6.79 11.11 -3.15
CA VAL A 235 6.24 9.75 -3.03
C VAL A 235 7.32 8.81 -2.53
N ILE A 236 7.01 8.07 -1.46
CA ILE A 236 7.83 6.99 -0.90
C ILE A 236 7.13 5.68 -1.24
N SER A 237 7.85 4.77 -1.88
CA SER A 237 7.33 3.45 -2.29
C SER A 237 8.11 2.34 -1.63
N PHE A 238 7.44 1.22 -1.36
CA PHE A 238 8.02 0.08 -0.63
C PHE A 238 8.19 -1.15 -1.51
N HIS A 239 7.58 -1.17 -2.71
CA HIS A 239 7.79 -2.26 -3.66
C HIS A 239 7.88 -1.79 -5.12
N SER A 240 8.40 -2.69 -5.96
CA SER A 240 8.69 -2.48 -7.39
C SER A 240 7.48 -1.98 -8.18
N LEU A 241 6.29 -2.49 -7.89
CA LEU A 241 5.05 -2.13 -8.60
C LEU A 241 4.64 -0.67 -8.37
N GLU A 242 4.69 -0.19 -7.12
CA GLU A 242 4.43 1.23 -6.79
C GLU A 242 5.45 2.13 -7.48
N ASP A 243 6.74 1.83 -7.34
CA ASP A 243 7.82 2.63 -7.93
C ASP A 243 7.67 2.74 -9.46
N ARG A 244 7.37 1.63 -10.13
CA ARG A 244 7.14 1.61 -11.58
C ARG A 244 5.96 2.50 -11.97
N LEU A 245 4.86 2.41 -11.22
CA LEU A 245 3.66 3.22 -11.48
C LEU A 245 3.93 4.72 -11.26
N VAL A 246 4.61 5.08 -10.18
CA VAL A 246 4.97 6.47 -9.85
C VAL A 246 5.90 7.05 -10.91
N LYS A 247 6.96 6.33 -11.29
CA LYS A 247 7.90 6.75 -12.34
C LYS A 247 7.20 6.96 -13.67
N TRP A 248 6.33 6.03 -14.04
CA TRP A 248 5.57 6.13 -15.27
C TRP A 248 4.63 7.35 -15.23
N ALA A 249 3.92 7.58 -14.11
CA ALA A 249 3.04 8.73 -13.95
C ALA A 249 3.83 10.06 -14.05
N PHE A 250 5.00 10.16 -13.40
CA PHE A 250 5.83 11.36 -13.48
C PHE A 250 6.38 11.61 -14.89
N THR A 251 6.75 10.55 -15.62
CA THR A 251 7.27 10.68 -16.99
C THR A 251 6.16 11.06 -17.99
N ASN A 252 4.96 10.49 -17.84
CA ASN A 252 3.85 10.72 -18.78
C ASN A 252 3.03 11.98 -18.48
N SER A 253 3.03 12.45 -17.23
CA SER A 253 2.48 13.76 -16.86
C SER A 253 3.30 14.91 -17.46
N LEU A 254 4.58 14.67 -17.82
CA LEU A 254 5.44 15.64 -18.51
C LEU A 254 5.21 15.71 -20.04
N SER A 255 4.42 14.80 -20.63
CA SER A 255 4.35 14.62 -22.09
C SER A 255 2.96 14.74 -22.73
N SER A 256 1.90 15.10 -22.00
CA SER A 256 0.54 14.98 -22.56
C SER A 256 -0.07 16.29 -23.10
N SER A 257 -0.05 16.41 -24.43
CA SER A 257 -1.02 17.18 -25.23
C SER A 257 -2.19 16.30 -25.74
N ALA A 258 -2.49 15.16 -25.10
CA ALA A 258 -3.56 14.26 -25.55
C ALA A 258 -4.42 13.74 -24.39
N ALA A 259 -5.73 13.98 -24.53
CA ALA A 259 -6.78 13.74 -23.55
C ALA A 259 -7.25 12.27 -23.50
N GLY A 260 -6.54 11.44 -22.74
CA GLY A 260 -7.01 10.12 -22.29
C GLY A 260 -6.55 9.88 -20.86
N GLY A 261 -7.40 9.39 -19.97
CA GLY A 261 -7.07 9.23 -18.54
C GLY A 261 -5.82 8.38 -18.29
N LEU A 262 -5.09 8.69 -17.22
CA LEU A 262 -3.85 8.03 -16.80
C LEU A 262 -4.05 6.51 -16.64
N ALA A 263 -5.18 6.11 -16.05
CA ALA A 263 -5.61 4.71 -15.91
C ALA A 263 -5.85 3.98 -17.25
N SER A 264 -6.38 4.66 -18.26
CA SER A 264 -6.63 4.08 -19.59
C SER A 264 -5.32 3.85 -20.37
N ARG A 265 -4.34 4.75 -20.18
CA ARG A 265 -2.99 4.60 -20.76
C ARG A 265 -2.15 3.52 -20.07
N LEU A 266 -2.37 3.30 -18.76
CA LEU A 266 -1.81 2.15 -18.03
C LEU A 266 -2.38 0.81 -18.55
N ALA A 267 -3.66 0.79 -18.91
CA ALA A 267 -4.32 -0.38 -19.48
C ALA A 267 -3.91 -0.70 -20.94
N SER A 268 -3.44 0.29 -21.70
CA SER A 268 -3.13 0.12 -23.14
C SER A 268 -1.65 -0.16 -23.46
N THR A 269 -0.72 0.25 -22.59
CA THR A 269 0.73 0.09 -22.83
C THR A 269 1.33 -1.19 -22.24
N SER A 270 0.58 -1.86 -21.37
CA SER A 270 0.90 -3.21 -20.91
C SER A 270 -0.23 -4.14 -21.35
N ASN A 271 0.10 -5.19 -22.10
CA ASN A 271 -0.83 -6.29 -22.41
C ASN A 271 -1.32 -7.03 -21.13
N GLU A 272 -0.88 -6.58 -19.96
CA GLU A 272 -1.39 -6.91 -18.64
C GLU A 272 -1.97 -5.63 -18.04
N ALA A 273 -3.23 -5.34 -18.36
CA ALA A 273 -3.99 -4.30 -17.68
C ALA A 273 -3.79 -4.42 -16.17
N VAL A 274 -3.11 -3.45 -15.56
CA VAL A 274 -3.18 -3.20 -14.12
C VAL A 274 -4.67 -2.98 -13.84
N GLY A 275 -5.24 -3.97 -13.15
CA GLY A 275 -6.64 -4.33 -13.30
C GLY A 275 -7.60 -3.24 -12.86
N SER A 276 -8.39 -2.72 -13.79
CA SER A 276 -9.63 -2.01 -13.46
C SER A 276 -10.83 -2.92 -13.66
N ALA A 277 -11.15 -3.36 -14.88
CA ALA A 277 -12.40 -4.10 -15.11
C ALA A 277 -12.39 -5.55 -14.59
N ARG A 278 -11.28 -6.30 -14.78
CA ARG A 278 -11.19 -7.69 -14.31
C ARG A 278 -11.03 -7.74 -12.79
N PHE A 279 -10.22 -6.85 -12.24
CA PHE A 279 -9.98 -6.71 -10.81
C PHE A 279 -11.25 -6.31 -10.06
N GLN A 280 -11.95 -5.26 -10.53
CA GLN A 280 -13.20 -4.86 -9.90
C GLN A 280 -14.26 -5.94 -10.00
N ARG A 281 -14.29 -6.71 -11.10
CA ARG A 281 -15.15 -7.91 -11.19
C ARG A 281 -14.80 -8.96 -10.13
N LEU A 282 -13.52 -9.17 -9.81
CA LEU A 282 -13.11 -10.12 -8.78
C LEU A 282 -13.47 -9.62 -7.37
N LEU A 283 -13.26 -8.34 -7.07
CA LEU A 283 -13.72 -7.77 -5.81
C LEU A 283 -15.24 -7.81 -5.70
N ASN A 284 -15.97 -7.44 -6.76
CA ASN A 284 -17.43 -7.49 -6.79
C ASN A 284 -18.00 -8.91 -6.66
N GLN A 285 -17.24 -9.96 -7.04
CA GLN A 285 -17.63 -11.35 -6.76
C GLN A 285 -17.63 -11.68 -5.26
N LEU A 286 -16.86 -10.94 -4.47
CA LEU A 286 -16.71 -11.15 -3.03
C LEU A 286 -17.59 -10.22 -2.18
N GLN A 287 -18.20 -9.19 -2.78
CA GLN A 287 -19.07 -8.25 -2.11
C GLN A 287 -20.56 -8.56 -2.38
N PRO A 288 -21.47 -8.34 -1.41
CA PRO A 288 -22.90 -8.37 -1.69
C PRO A 288 -23.24 -7.27 -2.71
N GLN A 289 -24.04 -7.61 -3.73
CA GLN A 289 -24.26 -6.75 -4.90
C GLN A 289 -24.90 -5.41 -4.52
N SER A 290 -24.22 -4.32 -4.84
CA SER A 290 -24.79 -2.97 -4.92
C SER A 290 -24.27 -2.27 -6.18
N GLU A 291 -25.17 -1.66 -6.95
CA GLU A 291 -24.87 -0.97 -8.21
C GLU A 291 -23.90 0.21 -8.00
N VAL A 292 -22.82 0.23 -8.80
CA VAL A 292 -21.84 1.34 -8.83
C VAL A 292 -22.11 2.20 -10.06
N ILE A 293 -22.46 3.48 -9.83
CA ILE A 293 -22.60 4.50 -10.87
C ILE A 293 -21.22 5.09 -11.17
N VAL A 294 -20.73 4.91 -12.40
CA VAL A 294 -19.49 5.53 -12.89
C VAL A 294 -19.84 6.88 -13.53
N ASN A 295 -19.44 7.99 -12.91
CA ASN A 295 -19.47 9.31 -13.53
C ASN A 295 -18.04 9.84 -13.69
N SER A 296 -17.64 10.09 -14.93
CA SER A 296 -16.34 10.65 -15.30
C SER A 296 -16.46 12.13 -15.69
N PRO A 297 -15.81 13.08 -14.98
CA PRO A 297 -15.57 14.42 -15.51
C PRO A 297 -14.19 14.53 -16.16
N THR A 298 -14.10 15.32 -17.23
CA THR A 298 -12.85 15.66 -17.93
C THR A 298 -12.12 16.83 -17.22
N PRO A 299 -10.79 16.76 -17.02
CA PRO A 299 -10.03 17.86 -16.41
C PRO A 299 -9.53 18.92 -17.43
N PRO A 300 -9.31 20.17 -16.99
CA PRO A 300 -8.76 21.27 -17.81
C PRO A 300 -7.23 21.18 -18.02
N PRO A 301 -6.63 21.96 -18.95
CA PRO A 301 -5.23 21.85 -19.33
C PRO A 301 -4.19 22.41 -18.32
N LEU A 302 -2.95 21.93 -18.50
CA LEU A 302 -1.80 21.89 -17.58
C LEU A 302 -1.18 23.22 -17.10
N LYS A 303 -0.69 23.22 -15.85
CA LYS A 303 0.39 24.10 -15.33
C LYS A 303 1.53 23.23 -14.77
N THR A 304 2.77 23.65 -14.95
CA THR A 304 3.99 22.92 -14.56
C THR A 304 4.12 22.73 -13.04
N ALA A 305 4.40 21.49 -12.61
CA ALA A 305 4.73 21.11 -11.25
C ALA A 305 6.17 20.56 -11.19
N PHE A 306 6.86 20.74 -10.06
CA PHE A 306 8.22 20.23 -9.85
C PHE A 306 8.17 18.95 -9.02
N TRP A 307 8.88 17.91 -9.47
CA TRP A 307 8.75 16.56 -8.92
C TRP A 307 10.05 16.11 -8.25
N SER A 308 9.97 15.48 -7.08
CA SER A 308 11.15 14.87 -6.43
C SER A 308 10.77 13.53 -5.79
N GLN A 309 11.43 12.45 -6.23
CA GLN A 309 11.32 11.13 -5.62
C GLN A 309 12.38 10.97 -4.53
N VAL A 310 11.99 10.45 -3.37
CA VAL A 310 12.92 10.08 -2.29
C VAL A 310 12.88 8.56 -2.15
N ASN A 311 13.94 7.87 -2.56
CA ASN A 311 14.08 6.44 -2.34
C ASN A 311 14.77 6.22 -0.99
N VAL A 312 14.04 5.68 -0.01
CA VAL A 312 14.52 5.51 1.37
C VAL A 312 15.76 4.61 1.44
N ARG A 313 15.94 3.67 0.50
CA ARG A 313 17.20 2.88 0.41
C ARG A 313 18.41 3.76 0.09
N SER A 314 18.27 4.74 -0.80
CA SER A 314 19.37 5.65 -1.17
C SER A 314 19.65 6.76 -0.14
N CYS A 315 18.68 7.11 0.71
CA CYS A 315 18.89 8.11 1.77
C CYS A 315 19.71 7.55 2.93
N LEU A 316 19.60 6.26 3.23
CA LEU A 316 20.44 5.62 4.26
C LEU A 316 21.92 5.59 3.84
N ASP A 317 22.20 5.38 2.55
CA ASP A 317 23.57 5.36 2.04
C ASP A 317 24.21 6.76 1.95
N ASN A 318 23.42 7.82 1.75
CA ASN A 318 23.92 9.19 1.59
C ASN A 318 23.96 10.04 2.87
N CYS A 319 23.39 9.57 3.99
CA CYS A 319 23.34 10.34 5.23
C CYS A 319 24.47 10.04 6.23
N GLY A 320 25.40 9.12 5.94
CA GLY A 320 26.57 8.87 6.81
C GLY A 320 26.23 8.50 8.27
N LEU A 321 24.98 8.13 8.55
CA LEU A 321 24.55 7.67 9.87
C LEU A 321 24.84 6.17 9.96
N THR A 322 26.04 5.88 10.44
CA THR A 322 26.41 4.53 10.85
C THR A 322 25.46 4.06 11.94
N THR A 323 24.78 2.94 11.69
CA THR A 323 23.92 2.25 12.66
C THR A 323 24.77 1.60 13.75
N HIS A 324 25.30 2.40 14.68
CA HIS A 324 25.89 1.90 15.91
C HIS A 324 25.74 2.91 17.04
N GLN A 325 24.52 3.05 17.57
CA GLN A 325 24.31 3.25 19.01
C GLN A 325 22.96 2.62 19.43
N PRO A 326 22.95 1.73 20.44
CA PRO A 326 21.71 1.15 20.95
C PRO A 326 20.93 2.21 21.72
N LEU A 327 19.70 2.48 21.30
CA LEU A 327 18.73 3.22 22.11
C LEU A 327 18.50 2.44 23.40
N SER A 328 18.92 3.03 24.52
CA SER A 328 18.70 2.48 25.86
C SER A 328 17.20 2.47 26.19
N PRO A 329 16.68 1.46 26.91
CA PRO A 329 15.27 1.39 27.25
C PRO A 329 14.89 2.49 28.23
N LEU A 330 14.01 3.40 27.82
CA LEU A 330 13.37 4.36 28.70
C LEU A 330 12.45 3.60 29.67
N THR A 331 12.91 3.45 30.91
CA THR A 331 12.10 3.06 32.06
C THR A 331 11.10 4.18 32.37
N TYR A 332 9.79 3.86 32.33
CA TYR A 332 8.74 4.72 32.88
C TYR A 332 8.77 4.64 34.42
N PRO A 333 8.77 5.76 35.16
CA PRO A 333 8.52 5.72 36.58
C PRO A 333 7.02 5.57 36.82
N ILE A 334 6.67 4.52 37.56
CA ILE A 334 5.39 4.39 38.26
C ILE A 334 5.59 5.11 39.59
N GLY A 335 4.76 6.13 39.86
CA GLY A 335 4.76 6.93 41.09
C GLY A 335 3.95 8.19 40.92
#